data_AF-A0A2M9M5T9-F1
#
_entry.id   AF-A0A2M9M5T9-F1
#
_cell.length_a   1.000
_cell.length_b   1.000
_cell.length_c   1.000
_cell.angle_alpha   90.00
_cell.angle_beta   90.00
_cell.angle_gamma   90.00
#
_symmetry.space_group_name_H-M   'P 1'
#
loop_
_entity.id
_entity.type
_entity.pdbx_description
1 polymer ?
#
loop_
_entity_poly.entity_id
_entity_poly.type
_entity_poly.pdbx_seq_one_letter_code
_entity_poly.pdbx_strand_id
1 'polypeptide(L)'
;MPPIYVPLDRDEVVRSLGNRLPPRTGRPILRISADQETQTGGVCVFPVAGLPGYLFYLLDGVIVEQDAGTVDDALAALVPGSALETVPGDLPPESPPRDETWQVMAAPSADLSVE
;
A
#
# COMPACT_ATOMS: atom_id res chain seq x y z
N MET A 1 -15.27 -21.19 5.64
CA MET A 1 -16.43 -20.36 6.06
C MET A 1 -16.18 -18.97 5.50
N PRO A 2 -17.20 -18.26 4.95
CA PRO A 2 -16.98 -16.90 4.46
C PRO A 2 -16.56 -15.96 5.59
N PRO A 3 -15.81 -14.88 5.27
CA PRO A 3 -15.50 -13.85 6.26
C PRO A 3 -16.78 -13.13 6.70
N ILE A 4 -16.78 -12.63 7.93
CA ILE A 4 -17.89 -11.83 8.48
C ILE A 4 -17.39 -10.40 8.63
N TYR A 5 -18.12 -9.45 8.05
CA TYR A 5 -17.86 -8.03 8.19
C TYR A 5 -18.69 -7.46 9.33
N VAL A 6 -18.04 -6.71 10.22
CA VAL A 6 -18.66 -6.05 11.36
C VAL A 6 -18.44 -4.54 11.19
N PRO A 7 -19.48 -3.74 10.90
CA PRO A 7 -19.32 -2.30 10.83
C PRO A 7 -18.93 -1.76 12.20
N LEU A 8 -17.93 -0.88 12.24
CA LEU A 8 -17.52 -0.14 13.44
C LEU A 8 -17.28 1.32 13.06
N ASP A 9 -17.34 2.20 14.05
CA ASP A 9 -17.02 3.60 13.84
C ASP A 9 -15.55 3.77 13.46
N ARG A 10 -15.30 4.67 12.50
CA ARG A 10 -13.95 4.92 11.99
C ARG A 10 -12.98 5.33 13.09
N ASP A 11 -13.42 6.15 14.03
CA ASP A 11 -12.59 6.59 15.16
C ASP A 11 -12.22 5.42 16.08
N GLU A 12 -13.08 4.41 16.24
CA GLU A 12 -12.79 3.20 17.02
C GLU A 12 -11.74 2.33 16.32
N VAL A 13 -11.87 2.19 15.00
CA VAL A 13 -10.90 1.46 14.18
C VAL A 13 -9.53 2.15 14.21
N VAL A 14 -9.49 3.47 14.05
CA VAL A 14 -8.25 4.27 14.12
C VAL A 14 -7.60 4.14 15.50
N ARG A 15 -8.39 4.25 16.59
CA ARG A 15 -7.88 4.05 17.95
C ARG A 15 -7.32 2.64 18.17
N SER A 16 -7.98 1.63 17.63
CA SER A 16 -7.56 0.23 17.74
C SER A 16 -6.26 -0.07 16.97
N LEU A 17 -6.10 0.54 15.79
CA LEU A 17 -4.89 0.39 14.98
C LEU A 17 -3.70 1.17 15.56
N GLY A 18 -3.94 2.34 16.15
CA GLY A 18 -2.93 3.11 16.88
C GLY A 18 -1.70 3.44 16.04
N ASN A 19 -0.51 3.06 16.52
CA ASN A 19 0.79 3.33 15.88
C ASN A 19 1.06 2.53 14.60
N ARG A 20 0.11 1.70 14.16
CA ARG A 20 0.14 1.00 12.86
C ARG A 20 -0.30 1.90 11.71
N LEU A 21 -0.83 3.09 12.04
CA LEU A 21 -1.21 4.11 11.08
C LEU A 21 -0.21 5.28 11.10
N PRO A 22 0.17 5.83 9.93
CA PRO A 22 -0.10 5.28 8.60
C PRO A 22 0.64 3.94 8.36
N PRO A 23 0.18 3.11 7.40
CA PRO A 23 0.90 1.91 7.00
C PRO A 23 2.34 2.24 6.60
N ARG A 24 3.31 1.43 7.03
CA ARG A 24 4.71 1.66 6.68
C ARG A 24 4.99 1.23 5.24
N THR A 25 5.74 2.05 4.50
CA THR A 25 6.26 1.72 3.17
C THR A 25 6.91 0.34 3.12
N GLY A 26 6.66 -0.39 2.04
CA GLY A 26 7.22 -1.72 1.82
C GLY A 26 6.58 -2.84 2.65
N ARG A 27 5.59 -2.53 3.49
CA ARG A 27 4.82 -3.54 4.23
C ARG A 27 3.60 -3.99 3.42
N PRO A 28 3.14 -5.24 3.60
CA PRO A 28 1.94 -5.71 2.96
C PRO A 28 0.70 -5.04 3.54
N ILE A 29 -0.27 -4.78 2.67
CA ILE A 29 -1.64 -4.40 3.02
C ILE A 29 -2.59 -5.28 2.21
N LEU A 30 -3.76 -5.55 2.76
CA LEU A 30 -4.83 -6.21 2.03
C LEU A 30 -5.89 -5.17 1.69
N ARG A 31 -6.11 -4.95 0.39
CA ARG A 31 -7.13 -4.04 -0.10
C ARG A 31 -8.41 -4.82 -0.38
N ILE A 32 -9.49 -4.41 0.26
CA ILE A 32 -10.83 -4.98 0.07
C ILE A 32 -11.47 -4.30 -1.14
N SER A 33 -12.27 -5.05 -1.91
CA SER A 33 -13.03 -4.47 -3.02
C SER A 33 -13.88 -3.29 -2.55
N ALA A 34 -13.90 -2.22 -3.34
CA ALA A 34 -14.73 -1.05 -3.08
C ALA A 34 -16.24 -1.35 -3.14
N ASP A 35 -16.63 -2.47 -3.79
CA ASP A 35 -18.02 -2.93 -3.86
C ASP A 35 -18.51 -3.55 -2.54
N GLN A 36 -17.61 -3.79 -1.58
CA GLN A 36 -18.02 -4.27 -0.25
C GLN A 36 -18.74 -3.17 0.52
N GLU A 37 -19.89 -3.51 1.10
CA GLU A 37 -20.72 -2.58 1.87
C GLU A 37 -19.96 -2.02 3.09
N THR A 38 -19.16 -2.86 3.75
CA THR A 38 -18.34 -2.43 4.89
C THR A 38 -16.94 -2.07 4.42
N GLN A 39 -16.65 -0.78 4.38
CA GLN A 39 -15.31 -0.25 4.10
C GLN A 39 -14.52 0.09 5.38
N THR A 40 -15.18 0.21 6.53
CA THR A 40 -14.53 0.44 7.83
C THR A 40 -15.21 -0.39 8.90
N GLY A 41 -14.43 -1.10 9.71
CA GLY A 41 -14.95 -2.01 10.71
C GLY A 41 -13.99 -3.12 11.09
N GLY A 42 -14.52 -4.32 11.22
CA GLY A 42 -13.80 -5.56 11.47
C GLY A 42 -14.10 -6.62 10.41
N VAL A 43 -13.10 -7.43 10.09
CA VAL A 43 -13.22 -8.61 9.21
C VAL A 43 -12.82 -9.83 10.01
N CYS A 44 -13.81 -10.66 10.35
CA CYS A 44 -13.59 -11.94 10.99
C CYS A 44 -13.30 -13.01 9.94
N VAL A 45 -12.11 -13.62 9.99
CA VAL A 45 -11.71 -14.73 9.12
C VAL A 45 -11.58 -16.02 9.92
N PHE A 46 -11.84 -17.15 9.27
CA PHE A 46 -11.86 -18.46 9.91
C PHE A 46 -11.00 -19.44 9.12
N PRO A 47 -9.69 -19.52 9.41
CA PRO A 47 -8.77 -20.39 8.67
C PRO A 47 -9.16 -21.87 8.73
N VAL A 48 -9.74 -22.30 9.86
CA VAL A 48 -10.21 -23.67 10.07
C VAL A 48 -11.67 -23.64 10.50
N ALA A 49 -12.52 -24.39 9.80
CA ALA A 49 -13.93 -24.49 10.13
C ALA A 49 -14.14 -25.12 11.52
N GLY A 50 -14.96 -24.49 12.36
CA GLY A 50 -15.26 -24.96 13.72
C GLY A 50 -14.24 -24.56 14.78
N LEU A 51 -13.16 -23.85 14.42
CA LEU A 51 -12.24 -23.22 15.37
C LEU A 51 -12.48 -21.71 15.47
N PRO A 52 -12.04 -21.05 16.57
CA PRO A 52 -12.09 -19.61 16.68
C PRO A 52 -11.40 -18.92 15.50
N GLY A 53 -12.02 -17.84 15.02
CA GLY A 53 -11.47 -17.00 13.96
C GLY A 53 -10.57 -15.89 14.49
N TYR A 54 -10.05 -15.09 13.56
CA TYR A 54 -9.28 -13.89 13.83
C TYR A 54 -10.05 -12.67 13.36
N LEU A 55 -10.05 -11.60 14.16
CA LEU A 55 -10.64 -10.31 13.82
C LEU A 55 -9.53 -9.37 13.35
N PHE A 56 -9.61 -8.93 12.10
CA PHE A 56 -8.76 -7.87 11.56
C PHE A 56 -9.53 -6.57 11.47
N TYR A 57 -8.95 -5.47 11.93
CA TYR A 57 -9.52 -4.14 11.71
C TYR A 57 -9.35 -3.71 10.25
N LEU A 58 -10.45 -3.24 9.66
CA LEU A 58 -10.55 -2.73 8.31
C LEU A 58 -10.75 -1.22 8.38
N LEU A 59 -9.86 -0.45 7.74
CA LEU A 59 -9.95 1.01 7.68
C LEU A 59 -9.96 1.47 6.23
N ASP A 60 -11.02 2.15 5.81
CA ASP A 60 -11.16 2.74 4.48
C ASP A 60 -10.77 1.74 3.34
N GLY A 61 -11.23 0.50 3.46
CA GLY A 61 -10.98 -0.57 2.49
C GLY A 61 -9.61 -1.25 2.61
N VAL A 62 -8.84 -0.96 3.67
CA VAL A 62 -7.48 -1.47 3.87
C VAL A 62 -7.33 -2.20 5.21
N ILE A 63 -6.75 -3.40 5.16
CA ILE A 63 -6.24 -4.12 6.33
C ILE A 63 -4.72 -4.01 6.33
N VAL A 64 -4.18 -3.46 7.41
CA VAL A 64 -2.73 -3.39 7.67
C VAL A 64 -2.29 -4.55 8.56
N GLU A 65 -0.99 -4.75 8.75
CA GLU A 65 -0.46 -5.71 9.73
C GLU A 65 -0.89 -5.39 11.16
N GLN A 66 -1.33 -6.42 11.89
CA GLN A 66 -1.90 -6.30 13.24
C GLN A 66 -1.51 -7.52 14.07
N ASP A 67 -1.77 -7.49 15.38
CA ASP A 67 -1.49 -8.64 16.25
C ASP A 67 -2.41 -9.85 15.98
N ALA A 68 -3.53 -9.63 15.27
CA ALA A 68 -4.46 -10.68 14.87
C ALA A 68 -3.84 -11.69 13.89
N GLY A 69 -2.83 -11.28 13.12
CA GLY A 69 -2.13 -12.16 12.18
C GLY A 69 -1.39 -11.39 11.07
N THR A 70 -0.66 -12.14 10.27
CA THR A 70 0.08 -11.62 9.12
C THR A 70 -0.87 -11.28 7.97
N VAL A 71 -0.55 -10.21 7.23
CA VAL A 71 -1.21 -9.87 5.99
C VAL A 71 -0.43 -10.52 4.84
N ASP A 72 -0.91 -11.66 4.36
CA ASP A 72 -0.27 -12.50 3.34
C ASP A 72 -1.30 -13.15 2.40
N ASP A 73 -0.82 -14.00 1.48
CA ASP A 73 -1.67 -14.73 0.53
C ASP A 73 -2.69 -15.66 1.22
N ALA A 74 -2.37 -16.16 2.42
CA ALA A 74 -3.30 -17.01 3.17
C ALA A 74 -4.48 -16.19 3.70
N LEU A 75 -4.23 -14.98 4.20
CA LEU A 75 -5.30 -14.04 4.55
C LEU A 75 -6.11 -13.63 3.32
N ALA A 76 -5.46 -13.31 2.20
CA ALA A 76 -6.12 -12.94 0.95
C ALA A 76 -7.06 -14.06 0.45
N ALA A 77 -6.64 -15.31 0.54
CA ALA A 77 -7.46 -16.47 0.17
C ALA A 77 -8.72 -16.64 1.05
N LEU A 78 -8.69 -16.14 2.29
CA LEU A 78 -9.83 -16.17 3.22
C LEU A 78 -10.80 -15.00 3.03
N VAL A 79 -10.41 -13.96 2.28
CA VAL A 79 -11.22 -12.76 2.05
C VAL A 79 -11.47 -12.57 0.55
N PRO A 80 -12.56 -13.17 0.01
CA PRO A 80 -12.84 -13.13 -1.42
C PRO A 80 -12.93 -11.71 -1.98
N GLY A 81 -12.31 -11.49 -3.15
CA GLY A 81 -12.30 -10.18 -3.82
C GLY A 81 -11.33 -9.16 -3.22
N SER A 82 -10.50 -9.58 -2.26
CA SER A 82 -9.39 -8.76 -1.78
C SER A 82 -8.14 -8.92 -2.64
N ALA A 83 -7.26 -7.91 -2.60
CA ALA A 83 -5.97 -7.90 -3.28
C ALA A 83 -4.86 -7.64 -2.27
N LEU A 84 -3.82 -8.47 -2.29
CA LEU A 84 -2.61 -8.24 -1.52
C LEU A 84 -1.75 -7.22 -2.27
N GLU A 85 -1.44 -6.11 -1.61
CA GLU A 85 -0.62 -5.03 -2.14
C GLU A 85 0.54 -4.72 -1.20
N THR A 86 1.55 -4.04 -1.70
CA THR A 86 2.64 -3.49 -0.88
C THR A 86 2.45 -1.99 -0.79
N VAL A 87 2.57 -1.42 0.41
CA VAL A 87 2.51 0.04 0.59
C VAL A 87 3.60 0.69 -0.28
N PRO A 88 3.23 1.57 -1.23
CA PRO A 88 4.22 2.16 -2.13
C PRO A 88 5.25 2.95 -1.32
N GLY A 89 6.50 2.86 -1.77
CA GLY A 89 7.50 3.85 -1.36
C GLY A 89 7.32 5.13 -2.15
N ASP A 90 7.91 6.22 -1.65
CA ASP A 90 8.19 7.37 -2.48
C ASP A 90 9.01 6.88 -3.68
N LEU A 91 8.35 6.75 -4.83
CA LEU A 91 9.05 6.69 -6.10
C LEU A 91 9.76 8.05 -6.23
N PRO A 92 11.09 8.10 -6.39
CA PRO A 92 11.73 9.36 -6.72
C PRO A 92 11.02 9.90 -7.97
N PRO A 93 10.71 11.21 -8.03
CA PRO A 93 10.06 11.78 -9.20
C PRO A 93 10.87 11.37 -10.44
N GLU A 94 10.18 10.84 -11.46
CA GLU A 94 10.80 10.56 -12.76
C GLU A 94 11.54 11.83 -13.18
N SER A 95 12.88 11.77 -13.19
CA SER A 95 13.67 12.88 -13.67
C SER A 95 13.22 13.17 -15.10
N PRO A 96 12.89 14.44 -15.45
CA PRO A 96 12.44 14.74 -16.80
C PRO A 96 13.49 14.28 -17.82
N PRO A 97 13.08 13.90 -19.05
CA PRO A 97 14.01 13.45 -20.07
C PRO A 97 15.09 14.53 -20.24
N ARG A 98 16.36 14.15 -20.08
CA ARG A 98 17.47 15.05 -20.44
C ARG A 98 17.39 15.21 -21.95
N ASP A 99 17.14 16.44 -22.41
CA ASP A 99 17.32 16.83 -23.80
C ASP A 99 18.79 16.63 -24.19
N GLU A 100 19.13 15.42 -24.63
CA GLU A 100 20.37 15.11 -25.32
C GLU A 100 20.16 15.35 -26.81
N THR A 101 20.08 16.61 -27.25
CA THR A 101 20.10 16.92 -28.69
C THR A 101 20.74 18.28 -29.00
N TRP A 102 22.06 18.26 -29.12
CA TRP A 102 22.89 18.94 -30.12
C TRP A 102 22.75 20.46 -30.37
N GLN A 103 23.84 21.19 -30.10
CA GLN A 103 24.48 21.94 -31.17
C GLN A 103 26.01 21.96 -31.05
N VAL A 104 26.60 21.22 -31.99
CA VAL A 104 28.01 21.24 -32.38
C VAL A 104 28.19 22.27 -33.50
N MET A 105 29.33 22.97 -33.45
CA MET A 105 29.98 23.82 -34.48
C MET A 105 29.55 25.28 -34.67
N ALA A 106 30.46 26.20 -34.30
CA ALA A 106 31.23 27.00 -35.28
C ALA A 106 32.43 27.71 -34.61
N ALA A 107 33.66 27.34 -35.00
CA ALA A 107 34.91 28.07 -34.74
C ALA A 107 35.05 29.26 -35.75
N PRO A 108 35.96 30.25 -35.59
CA PRO A 108 37.40 30.01 -35.79
C PRO A 108 38.39 30.87 -34.96
N SER A 109 39.64 30.42 -34.99
CA SER A 109 40.96 31.02 -34.70
C SER A 109 41.08 32.52 -34.37
N ALA A 110 41.87 32.81 -33.33
CA ALA A 110 42.73 34.00 -33.27
C ALA A 110 44.08 33.62 -32.64
N ASP A 111 45.08 33.56 -33.50
CA ASP A 111 46.51 33.72 -33.21
C ASP A 111 46.73 35.14 -32.66
N LEU A 112 47.49 35.31 -31.56
CA LEU A 112 48.19 36.56 -31.21
C LEU A 112 49.15 36.35 -30.00
N SER A 113 50.41 36.08 -30.36
CA SER A 113 51.67 36.69 -29.87
C SER A 113 52.04 36.82 -28.37
N VAL A 114 53.20 36.22 -28.05
CA VAL A 114 54.42 36.79 -27.40
C VAL A 114 54.24 37.69 -26.17
N GLU A 115 54.79 37.24 -25.03
CA GLU A 115 55.95 37.89 -24.36
C GLU A 115 56.74 36.88 -23.52
#